data_AF-A0A519WS09-F1
#
_entry.id   AF-A0A519WS09-F1
#
_cell.length_a   1.000
_cell.length_b   1.000
_cell.length_c   1.000
_cell.angle_alpha   90.00
_cell.angle_beta   90.00
_cell.angle_gamma   90.00
#
_symmetry.space_group_name_H-M   'P 1'
#
loop_
_entity.id
_entity.type
_entity.pdbx_description
1 polymer ?
#
loop_
_entity_poly.entity_id
_entity_poly.type
_entity_poly.pdbx_seq_one_letter_code
_entity_poly.pdbx_strand_id
1 'polypeptide(L)' 'ICLSSSHVAYSSIRMEPVYMVIGQSAAVAAAMAIDNNVAVQDISYADLAAKLEGLNQIIKTQ' A
#
# COMPACT_ATOMS: atom_id res chain seq x y z
N ILE A 1 -10.76 15.79 20.08
CA ILE A 1 -11.96 15.40 19.30
C ILE A 1 -12.40 14.03 19.82
N CYS A 2 -13.60 13.92 20.40
CA CYS A 2 -14.16 12.66 20.88
C CYS A 2 -15.13 12.11 19.82
N LEU A 3 -14.80 10.98 19.21
CA LEU A 3 -15.65 10.29 18.24
C LEU A 3 -16.66 9.41 18.99
N SER A 4 -17.95 9.78 18.96
CA SER A 4 -19.05 8.91 19.39
C SER A 4 -19.31 7.89 18.28
N SER A 5 -18.65 6.74 18.36
CA SER A 5 -18.63 5.73 17.32
C SER A 5 -18.96 4.36 17.91
N SER A 6 -19.80 3.58 17.22
CA SER A 6 -20.06 2.18 17.56
C SER A 6 -18.76 1.37 17.50
N HIS A 7 -18.70 0.25 18.21
CA HIS A 7 -17.51 -0.63 18.26
C HIS A 7 -17.01 -1.07 16.86
N VAL A 8 -17.93 -1.23 15.90
CA VAL A 8 -17.65 -1.59 14.49
C VAL A 8 -17.00 -0.44 13.70
N ALA A 9 -17.35 0.81 14.00
CA ALA A 9 -16.76 1.95 13.31
C ALA A 9 -15.36 2.29 13.88
N TYR A 10 -15.10 1.98 15.16
CA TYR A 10 -13.75 2.06 15.71
C TYR A 10 -12.77 1.08 15.04
N SER A 11 -13.20 -0.16 14.77
CA SER A 11 -12.37 -1.12 14.04
C SER A 11 -12.17 -0.73 12.57
N SER A 12 -13.18 -0.14 11.89
CA SER A 12 -13.02 0.36 10.51
C SER A 12 -11.98 1.47 10.40
N ILE A 13 -11.96 2.43 11.31
CA ILE A 13 -11.01 3.55 11.30
C ILE A 13 -9.55 3.07 11.39
N ARG A 14 -9.28 1.97 12.12
CA ARG A 14 -7.93 1.39 12.18
C ARG A 14 -7.55 0.62 10.91
N MET A 15 -8.52 0.11 10.16
CA MET A 15 -8.28 -0.63 8.92
C MET A 15 -8.17 0.27 7.70
N GLU A 16 -8.81 1.45 7.73
CA GLU A 16 -8.74 2.44 6.65
C GLU A 16 -7.31 2.81 6.20
N PRO A 17 -6.37 3.16 7.10
CA PRO A 17 -4.99 3.44 6.69
C PRO A 17 -4.28 2.19 6.15
N VAL A 18 -4.60 1.01 6.66
CA VAL A 18 -4.03 -0.26 6.15
C VAL A 18 -4.51 -0.49 4.71
N TYR A 19 -5.80 -0.31 4.45
CA TYR A 19 -6.38 -0.46 3.11
C TYR A 19 -5.85 0.57 2.12
N MET A 20 -5.66 1.82 2.54
CA MET A 20 -5.05 2.86 1.70
C MET A 20 -3.61 2.50 1.32
N VAL A 21 -2.80 2.04 2.28
CA VAL A 21 -1.38 1.69 2.06
C VAL A 21 -1.24 0.46 1.16
N ILE A 22 -2.00 -0.61 1.39
CA ILE A 22 -1.96 -1.79 0.52
C ILE A 22 -2.49 -1.49 -0.89
N GLY A 23 -3.51 -0.62 -1.00
CA GLY A 23 -4.08 -0.22 -2.29
C GLY A 23 -3.07 0.52 -3.15
N GLN A 24 -2.33 1.47 -2.56
CA GLN A 24 -1.25 2.15 -3.23
C GLN A 24 -0.16 1.17 -3.71
N SER A 25 0.33 0.30 -2.82
CA SER A 25 1.38 -0.66 -3.19
C SER A 25 0.95 -1.61 -4.30
N ALA A 26 -0.29 -2.10 -4.25
CA ALA A 26 -0.85 -2.97 -5.28
C ALA A 26 -0.96 -2.26 -6.64
N ALA A 27 -1.40 -1.00 -6.65
CA ALA A 27 -1.51 -0.21 -7.87
C ALA A 27 -0.13 0.05 -8.51
N VAL A 28 0.88 0.38 -7.70
CA VAL A 28 2.26 0.61 -8.19
C VAL A 28 2.86 -0.68 -8.75
N ALA A 29 2.65 -1.81 -8.07
CA ALA A 29 3.08 -3.12 -8.58
C ALA A 29 2.37 -3.46 -9.90
N ALA A 30 1.05 -3.29 -9.98
CA ALA A 30 0.30 -3.55 -11.21
C ALA A 30 0.78 -2.68 -12.39
N ALA A 31 0.99 -1.37 -12.16
CA ALA A 31 1.52 -0.47 -13.18
C ALA A 31 2.90 -0.92 -13.66
N MET A 32 3.79 -1.31 -12.74
CA MET A 32 5.13 -1.80 -13.09
C MET A 32 5.10 -3.11 -13.88
N ALA A 33 4.20 -4.04 -13.56
CA ALA A 33 4.00 -5.26 -14.34
C ALA A 33 3.55 -4.95 -15.78
N ILE A 34 2.62 -4.00 -15.94
CA ILE A 34 2.12 -3.59 -17.25
C ILE A 34 3.24 -2.95 -18.08
N ASP A 35 3.99 -2.00 -17.49
CA ASP A 35 5.09 -1.30 -18.16
C ASP A 35 6.20 -2.25 -18.63
N ASN A 36 6.52 -3.25 -17.81
CA ASN A 36 7.57 -4.23 -18.10
C ASN A 36 7.09 -5.47 -18.86
N ASN A 37 5.78 -5.59 -19.13
CA ASN A 37 5.15 -6.75 -19.75
C ASN A 37 5.46 -8.08 -19.04
N VAL A 38 5.54 -8.06 -17.70
CA VAL A 38 5.81 -9.23 -16.87
C VAL A 38 4.60 -9.56 -16.00
N ALA A 39 4.52 -10.80 -15.52
CA ALA A 39 3.50 -11.14 -14.54
C ALA A 39 3.72 -10.36 -13.23
N VAL A 40 2.64 -10.04 -12.51
CA VAL A 40 2.71 -9.31 -11.23
C VAL A 40 3.56 -10.02 -10.17
N GLN A 41 3.76 -11.34 -10.30
CA GLN A 41 4.58 -12.15 -9.40
C GLN A 41 6.08 -12.10 -9.75
N ASP A 42 6.42 -11.71 -10.99
CA ASP A 42 7.79 -11.65 -11.49
C ASP A 42 8.42 -10.26 -11.31
N ILE A 43 7.71 -9.34 -10.66
CA ILE A 43 8.22 -8.01 -10.37
C ILE A 43 9.34 -8.11 -9.32
N SER A 44 10.49 -7.52 -9.64
CA SER A 44 11.61 -7.36 -8.71
C SER A 44 11.20 -6.50 -7.52
N TYR A 45 11.31 -7.06 -6.31
CA TYR A 45 11.03 -6.34 -5.07
C TYR A 45 11.94 -5.13 -4.90
N ALA A 46 13.19 -5.19 -5.38
CA ALA A 46 14.12 -4.06 -5.28
C ALA A 46 13.62 -2.85 -6.05
N ASP A 47 13.09 -3.06 -7.26
CA ASP A 47 12.56 -1.99 -8.11
C ASP A 47 11.23 -1.46 -7.56
N LEU A 48 10.38 -2.35 -7.05
CA LEU A 48 9.15 -1.97 -6.37
C LEU A 48 9.44 -1.13 -5.12
N ALA A 49 10.36 -1.58 -4.26
CA ALA A 49 10.75 -0.88 -3.04
C ALA A 49 11.31 0.51 -3.35
N ALA A 50 12.20 0.64 -4.34
CA ALA A 50 12.74 1.93 -4.77
C ALA A 50 11.63 2.90 -5.25
N LYS A 51 10.64 2.38 -5.99
CA LYS A 51 9.51 3.19 -6.47
C LYS A 51 8.57 3.62 -5.34
N LEU A 52 8.34 2.75 -4.35
CA LEU A 52 7.53 3.07 -3.17
C LEU A 52 8.26 4.05 -2.22
N GLU A 53 9.58 3.92 -2.04
CA GLU A 53 10.41 4.89 -1.31
C GLU A 53 10.34 6.28 -1.95
N GLY A 54 10.38 6.37 -3.29
CA GLY A 54 10.19 7.62 -4.03
C GLY A 54 8.79 8.23 -3.91
N LEU A 55 7.78 7.43 -3.56
CA LEU A 55 6.42 7.88 -3.25
C LEU A 55 6.24 8.18 -1.75
N ASN A 56 7.33 8.29 -0.99
CA ASN A 56 7.36 8.49 0.46
C ASN A 56 6.57 7.45 1.26
N GLN A 57 6.42 6.23 0.73
CA GLN A 57 5.73 5.17 1.43
C GLN A 57 6.65 4.52 2.47
N ILE A 58 6.14 4.30 3.68
CA ILE A 58 6.88 3.66 4.77
C ILE A 58 6.87 2.15 4.54
N ILE A 59 7.95 1.61 3.98
CA ILE A 59 8.11 0.18 3.68
C ILE A 59 9.04 -0.57 4.64
N LYS A 60 9.85 0.16 5.42
CA LYS A 60 10.71 -0.40 6.47
C LYS A 60 10.39 0.33 7.78
N THR A 61 9.98 -0.42 8.79
CA THR A 61 9.90 0.07 10.17
C THR A 61 11.31 0.05 10.74
N GLN A 62 11.80 1.19 11.23
CA GLN A 62 13.10 1.31 11.90
C GLN A 62 13.09 0.61 13.26
#